data_AF-A0A6J4F4N2-F1
#
_entry.id   AF-A0A6J4F4N2-F1
#
_cell.length_a   1.000
_cell.length_b   1.000
_cell.length_c   1.000
_cell.angle_alpha   90.00
_cell.angle_beta   90.00
_cell.angle_gamma   90.00
#
_symmetry.space_group_name_H-M   'P 1'
#
loop_
_entity.id
_entity.type
_entity.pdbx_description
1 polymer ?
#
loop_
_entity_poly.entity_id
_entity_poly.type
_entity_poly.pdbx_seq_one_letter_code
_entity_poly.pdbx_strand_id
1 'polypeptide(L)'
;MQTPKEIVMANLWTTLSCTSRLSLSAFVGAALLAITGPTAAADDLHVLWNRQCGGCHDHAGDFARDSLRVIDGQLVGKRLGDTVNTYLEKHNGGYSPEIIAAMADMLKAQAGTPDLFRTMCNECHGLATQFVREQIVSRDGRLYGRYSGHDVGVTLRRHGGLDDEQAALMLQVLARIEREVHRP
;
A
#
# COMPACT_ATOMS: atom_id res chain seq x y z
N MET A 1 -63.54 -7.58 23.65
CA MET A 1 -63.67 -8.95 24.18
C MET A 1 -63.06 -9.00 25.55
N GLN A 2 -63.72 -9.72 26.45
CA GLN A 2 -63.55 -9.81 27.90
C GLN A 2 -62.13 -10.16 28.39
N THR A 3 -61.74 -9.53 29.50
CA THR A 3 -60.81 -10.04 30.53
C THR A 3 -61.53 -11.14 31.37
N PRO A 4 -60.94 -11.67 32.45
CA PRO A 4 -59.68 -12.41 32.67
C PRO A 4 -60.01 -13.79 33.27
N LYS A 5 -59.01 -14.55 33.78
CA LYS A 5 -59.19 -15.40 35.00
C LYS A 5 -57.86 -15.94 35.53
N GLU A 6 -57.55 -15.50 36.75
CA GLU A 6 -56.60 -16.08 37.71
C GLU A 6 -57.04 -17.48 38.16
N ILE A 7 -56.08 -18.35 38.52
CA ILE A 7 -56.14 -19.37 39.59
C ILE A 7 -54.66 -19.63 39.98
N VAL A 8 -54.09 -19.04 41.04
CA VAL A 8 -54.16 -19.38 42.49
C VAL A 8 -53.82 -20.84 42.83
N MET A 9 -52.71 -21.04 43.55
CA MET A 9 -52.54 -21.84 44.77
C MET A 9 -51.08 -22.32 44.85
N ALA A 10 -50.29 -21.84 45.82
CA ALA A 10 -50.21 -22.36 47.19
C ALA A 10 -49.55 -23.77 47.17
N ASN A 11 -48.61 -24.17 48.00
CA ASN A 11 -48.17 -23.68 49.29
C ASN A 11 -47.07 -24.68 49.79
N LEU A 12 -46.36 -24.30 50.85
CA LEU A 12 -45.76 -25.19 51.88
C LEU A 12 -44.39 -25.85 51.58
N TRP A 13 -43.35 -25.47 52.34
CA TRP A 13 -42.69 -26.28 53.40
C TRP A 13 -41.39 -26.92 52.88
N THR A 14 -40.26 -27.12 53.58
CA THR A 14 -39.67 -26.77 54.88
C THR A 14 -38.23 -27.32 54.77
N THR A 15 -37.22 -26.58 55.29
CA THR A 15 -35.89 -27.02 55.79
C THR A 15 -35.05 -28.09 55.05
N LEU A 16 -33.76 -27.81 54.82
CA LEU A 16 -32.63 -28.44 55.54
C LEU A 16 -31.28 -27.88 55.05
N SER A 17 -30.41 -27.59 56.01
CA SER A 17 -28.99 -27.24 55.90
C SER A 17 -28.16 -28.28 55.14
N CYS A 18 -27.08 -27.87 54.44
CA CYS A 18 -25.70 -28.35 54.71
C CYS A 18 -24.68 -27.84 53.68
N THR A 19 -23.47 -27.56 54.17
CA THR A 19 -22.16 -27.58 53.50
C THR A 19 -21.81 -26.52 52.45
N SER A 20 -21.14 -25.48 52.94
CA SER A 20 -19.84 -24.97 52.49
C SER A 20 -19.22 -25.63 51.25
N ARG A 21 -18.99 -24.83 50.20
CA ARG A 21 -17.68 -24.71 49.53
C ARG A 21 -17.49 -23.27 49.04
N LEU A 22 -16.54 -22.57 49.66
CA LEU A 22 -15.97 -21.35 49.10
C LEU A 22 -15.35 -21.70 47.75
N SER A 23 -15.88 -21.14 46.67
CA SER A 23 -15.15 -21.03 45.41
C SER A 23 -14.72 -19.58 45.26
N LEU A 24 -13.50 -19.28 45.71
CA LEU A 24 -12.76 -18.11 45.26
C LEU A 24 -12.44 -18.31 43.78
N SER A 25 -13.29 -17.80 42.89
CA SER A 25 -12.93 -17.59 41.50
C SER A 25 -12.14 -16.30 41.40
N ALA A 26 -10.81 -16.41 41.45
CA ALA A 26 -9.90 -15.33 41.14
C ALA A 26 -10.03 -14.99 39.65
N PHE A 27 -10.74 -13.91 39.33
CA PHE A 27 -10.70 -13.29 38.00
C PHE A 27 -9.34 -12.60 37.84
N VAL A 28 -8.36 -13.31 37.30
CA VAL A 28 -7.15 -12.70 36.75
C VAL A 28 -7.53 -12.11 35.40
N GLY A 29 -7.99 -10.86 35.41
CA GLY A 29 -8.19 -10.06 34.20
C GLY A 29 -6.83 -9.68 33.61
N ALA A 30 -6.30 -10.50 32.71
CA ALA A 30 -5.18 -10.12 31.86
C ALA A 30 -5.68 -9.11 30.81
N ALA A 31 -5.55 -7.82 31.12
CA ALA A 31 -5.74 -6.75 30.15
C ALA A 31 -4.62 -6.83 29.11
N LEU A 32 -4.89 -7.48 27.98
CA LEU A 32 -4.09 -7.33 26.76
C LEU A 32 -4.27 -5.89 26.26
N LEU A 33 -3.40 -4.98 26.70
CA LEU A 33 -3.18 -3.72 25.99
C LEU A 33 -2.47 -4.07 24.67
N ALA A 34 -3.24 -4.26 23.61
CA ALA A 34 -2.71 -4.21 22.26
C ALA A 34 -2.29 -2.75 22.00
N ILE A 35 -0.99 -2.46 22.12
CA ILE A 35 -0.41 -1.23 21.63
C ILE A 35 -0.44 -1.32 20.10
N THR A 36 -1.57 -0.97 19.50
CA THR A 36 -1.60 -0.62 18.07
C THR A 36 -0.93 0.75 17.97
N GLY A 37 0.40 0.74 17.90
CA GLY A 37 1.13 1.93 17.46
C GLY A 37 0.58 2.36 16.11
N PRO A 38 0.55 3.66 15.79
CA PRO A 38 0.21 4.08 14.45
C PRO A 38 1.15 3.38 13.48
N THR A 39 0.60 2.54 12.61
CA THR A 39 1.30 2.17 11.38
C THR A 39 1.52 3.49 10.66
N ALA A 40 2.73 4.01 10.71
CA ALA A 40 3.10 5.15 9.88
C ALA A 40 2.75 4.72 8.46
N ALA A 41 1.70 5.31 7.90
CA ALA A 41 1.29 5.02 6.53
C ALA A 41 2.54 5.23 5.69
N ALA A 42 3.00 4.18 5.03
CA ALA A 42 4.24 4.26 4.30
C ALA A 42 4.10 5.36 3.24
N ASP A 43 5.04 6.32 3.26
CA ASP A 43 4.96 7.52 2.43
C ASP A 43 4.83 7.14 0.94
N ASP A 44 3.90 7.80 0.23
CA ASP A 44 3.86 7.82 -1.24
C ASP A 44 5.26 8.22 -1.75
N LEU A 45 5.95 7.28 -2.39
CA LEU A 45 7.36 7.45 -2.74
C LEU A 45 7.59 8.55 -3.77
N HIS A 46 6.59 8.83 -4.60
CA HIS A 46 6.67 9.89 -5.61
C HIS A 46 6.47 11.26 -4.98
N VAL A 47 5.61 11.36 -3.95
CA VAL A 47 5.50 12.57 -3.12
C VAL A 47 6.79 12.78 -2.32
N LEU A 48 7.33 11.72 -1.73
CA LEU A 48 8.60 11.78 -1.00
C LEU A 48 9.75 12.25 -1.90
N TRP A 49 9.87 11.67 -3.10
CA TRP A 49 10.84 12.11 -4.11
C TRP A 49 10.67 13.59 -4.43
N ASN A 50 9.44 14.03 -4.76
CA ASN A 50 9.20 15.43 -5.12
C ASN A 50 9.60 16.39 -4.00
N ARG A 51 9.32 16.03 -2.74
CA ARG A 51 9.65 16.83 -1.56
C ARG A 51 11.15 16.90 -1.27
N GLN A 52 11.87 15.79 -1.40
CA GLN A 52 13.26 15.66 -0.93
C GLN A 52 14.31 15.79 -2.05
N CYS A 53 13.94 15.42 -3.28
CA CYS A 53 14.87 15.26 -4.40
C CYS A 53 14.45 16.08 -5.63
N GLY A 54 13.15 16.20 -5.89
CA GLY A 54 12.62 16.75 -7.14
C GLY A 54 13.00 18.21 -7.41
N GLY A 55 13.22 19.01 -6.37
CA GLY A 55 13.69 20.39 -6.53
C GLY A 55 15.07 20.52 -7.20
N CYS A 56 15.90 19.47 -7.17
CA CYS A 56 17.21 19.44 -7.81
C CYS A 56 17.32 18.40 -8.94
N HIS A 57 16.43 17.40 -8.96
CA HIS A 57 16.54 16.22 -9.84
C HIS A 57 15.32 16.01 -10.75
N ASP A 58 14.36 16.94 -10.78
CA ASP A 58 13.12 16.85 -11.56
C ASP A 58 12.33 15.56 -11.28
N HIS A 59 11.70 14.98 -12.31
CA HIS A 59 10.84 13.79 -12.18
C HIS A 59 11.69 12.52 -11.99
N ALA A 60 11.29 11.69 -11.01
CA ALA A 60 12.03 10.47 -10.62
C ALA A 60 12.35 9.55 -11.81
N GLY A 61 11.37 9.33 -12.69
CA GLY A 61 11.53 8.43 -13.82
C GLY A 61 12.59 8.89 -14.81
N ASP A 62 12.67 10.21 -15.03
CA ASP A 62 13.64 10.79 -15.97
C ASP A 62 15.02 10.78 -15.37
N PHE A 63 15.14 11.21 -14.12
CA PHE A 63 16.37 11.07 -13.37
C PHE A 63 16.89 9.62 -13.37
N ALA A 64 16.03 8.64 -13.08
CA ALA A 64 16.41 7.23 -13.02
C ALA A 64 16.97 6.73 -14.35
N ARG A 65 16.26 6.98 -15.45
CA ARG A 65 16.67 6.53 -16.79
C ARG A 65 17.89 7.28 -17.31
N ASP A 66 18.02 8.56 -17.01
CA ASP A 66 19.10 9.39 -17.54
C ASP A 66 20.38 9.24 -16.72
N SER A 67 20.28 9.09 -15.41
CA SER A 67 21.42 9.17 -14.48
C SER A 67 21.83 7.83 -13.86
N LEU A 68 20.99 6.80 -13.92
CA LEU A 68 21.23 5.53 -13.22
C LEU A 68 21.28 4.34 -14.18
N ARG A 69 21.93 3.27 -13.75
CA ARG A 69 21.95 1.98 -14.44
C ARG A 69 21.96 0.83 -13.43
N VAL A 70 21.50 -0.34 -13.85
CA VAL A 70 21.56 -1.55 -13.04
C VAL A 70 22.82 -2.33 -13.40
N ILE A 71 23.68 -2.60 -12.42
CA ILE A 71 24.88 -3.45 -12.54
C ILE A 71 24.80 -4.50 -11.44
N ASP A 72 24.87 -5.78 -11.81
CA ASP A 72 24.82 -6.90 -10.86
C ASP A 72 23.64 -6.82 -9.87
N GLY A 73 22.49 -6.35 -10.36
CA GLY A 73 21.28 -6.16 -9.57
C GLY A 73 21.30 -4.93 -8.66
N GLN A 74 22.38 -4.14 -8.61
CA GLN A 74 22.47 -2.90 -7.84
C GLN A 74 22.20 -1.69 -8.72
N LEU A 75 21.55 -0.68 -8.13
CA LEU A 75 21.34 0.61 -8.80
C LEU A 75 22.56 1.50 -8.59
N VAL A 76 23.19 1.90 -9.69
CA VAL A 76 24.46 2.62 -9.70
C VAL A 76 24.35 3.93 -10.47
N GLY A 77 24.96 4.98 -9.95
CA GLY A 77 25.06 6.26 -10.67
C GLY A 77 25.97 6.15 -11.89
N LYS A 78 25.50 6.55 -13.08
CA LYS A 78 26.28 6.46 -14.33
C LYS A 78 27.58 7.26 -14.30
N ARG A 79 27.60 8.38 -13.57
CA ARG A 79 28.74 9.31 -13.49
C ARG A 79 29.76 8.93 -12.41
N LEU A 80 29.30 8.71 -11.18
CA LEU A 80 30.18 8.52 -10.02
C LEU A 80 30.50 7.04 -9.76
N GLY A 81 29.66 6.11 -10.23
CA GLY A 81 29.87 4.68 -10.04
C GLY A 81 29.48 4.15 -8.65
N ASP A 82 29.14 5.01 -7.70
CA ASP A 82 28.62 4.60 -6.39
C ASP A 82 27.23 3.96 -6.51
N THR A 83 26.93 3.01 -5.61
CA THR A 83 25.57 2.50 -5.46
C THR A 83 24.68 3.60 -4.87
N VAL A 84 23.42 3.65 -5.32
CA VAL A 84 22.44 4.61 -4.79
C VAL A 84 22.24 4.42 -3.29
N ASN A 85 22.31 3.18 -2.79
CA ASN A 85 22.18 2.89 -1.36
C ASN A 85 23.26 3.60 -0.55
N THR A 86 24.53 3.39 -0.90
CA THR A 86 25.67 4.03 -0.22
C THR A 86 25.66 5.55 -0.38
N TYR A 87 25.19 6.05 -1.53
CA TYR A 87 25.08 7.49 -1.75
C TYR A 87 24.05 8.14 -0.81
N LEU A 88 22.88 7.53 -0.66
CA LEU A 88 21.78 8.04 0.18
C LEU A 88 22.06 7.97 1.69
N GLU A 89 23.06 7.21 2.14
CA GLU A 89 23.51 7.24 3.53
C GLU A 89 24.10 8.61 3.94
N LYS A 90 24.57 9.40 2.96
CA LYS A 90 25.28 10.67 3.20
C LYS A 90 24.63 11.86 2.52
N HIS A 91 23.92 11.63 1.41
CA HIS A 91 23.29 12.69 0.65
C HIS A 91 22.23 13.43 1.49
N ASN A 92 22.28 14.76 1.47
CA ASN A 92 21.36 15.63 2.21
C ASN A 92 21.28 15.33 3.74
N GLY A 93 22.39 14.92 4.35
CA GLY A 93 22.43 14.57 5.78
C GLY A 93 22.05 13.11 6.09
N GLY A 94 21.73 12.32 5.07
CA GLY A 94 21.46 10.88 5.18
C GLY A 94 20.00 10.53 5.41
N TYR A 95 19.59 9.37 4.91
CA TYR A 95 18.23 8.83 5.04
C TYR A 95 18.21 7.54 5.88
N SER A 96 17.04 7.17 6.40
CA SER A 96 16.89 5.91 7.13
C SER A 96 17.05 4.71 6.18
N PRO A 97 17.51 3.54 6.67
CA PRO A 97 17.67 2.34 5.83
C PRO A 97 16.40 1.93 5.07
N GLU A 98 15.23 2.14 5.68
CA GLU A 98 13.93 1.85 5.06
C GLU A 98 13.64 2.77 3.85
N ILE A 99 13.89 4.08 4.00
CA ILE A 99 13.70 5.03 2.91
C ILE A 99 14.72 4.78 1.79
N ILE A 100 15.97 4.47 2.15
CA ILE A 100 17.00 4.11 1.17
C ILE A 100 16.56 2.91 0.34
N ALA A 101 16.13 1.82 0.99
CA ALA A 101 15.69 0.61 0.30
C ALA A 101 14.50 0.90 -0.63
N ALA A 102 13.46 1.56 -0.12
CA ALA A 102 12.26 1.83 -0.90
C ALA A 102 12.51 2.78 -2.09
N MET A 103 13.34 3.82 -1.89
CA MET A 103 13.71 4.77 -2.93
C MET A 103 14.56 4.09 -4.01
N ALA A 104 15.54 3.27 -3.60
CA ALA A 104 16.38 2.53 -4.52
C ALA A 104 15.57 1.52 -5.35
N ASP A 105 14.62 0.82 -4.75
CA ASP A 105 13.75 -0.12 -5.46
C ASP A 105 12.85 0.58 -6.49
N MET A 106 12.23 1.71 -6.11
CA MET A 106 11.44 2.52 -7.05
C MET A 106 12.29 3.01 -8.22
N LEU A 107 13.44 3.63 -7.94
CA LEU A 107 14.33 4.17 -8.98
C LEU A 107 14.91 3.06 -9.86
N LYS A 108 15.23 1.90 -9.30
CA LYS A 108 15.69 0.73 -10.06
C LYS A 108 14.63 0.25 -11.02
N ALA A 109 13.37 0.15 -10.57
CA ALA A 109 12.27 -0.22 -11.43
C ALA A 109 12.05 0.81 -12.55
N GLN A 110 12.17 2.10 -12.26
CA GLN A 110 12.04 3.17 -13.25
C GLN A 110 13.18 3.16 -14.27
N ALA A 111 14.42 2.92 -13.84
CA ALA A 111 15.58 2.81 -14.72
C ALA A 111 15.49 1.58 -15.64
N GLY A 112 14.89 0.49 -15.15
CA GLY A 112 14.77 -0.78 -15.88
C GLY A 112 13.52 -0.94 -16.74
N THR A 113 12.56 0.00 -16.69
CA THR A 113 11.29 -0.13 -17.43
C THR A 113 11.18 0.94 -18.52
N PRO A 114 10.80 0.56 -19.77
CA PRO A 114 10.44 1.53 -20.80
C PRO A 114 9.36 2.50 -20.31
N ASP A 115 9.42 3.77 -20.72
CA ASP A 115 8.41 4.76 -20.34
C ASP A 115 7.16 4.70 -21.22
N LEU A 116 6.54 3.52 -21.24
CA LEU A 116 5.40 3.22 -22.10
C LEU A 116 4.19 4.11 -21.77
N PHE A 117 4.00 4.46 -20.49
CA PHE A 117 2.87 5.30 -20.08
C PHE A 117 3.03 6.70 -20.67
N ARG A 118 4.25 7.28 -20.60
CA ARG A 118 4.50 8.58 -21.23
C ARG A 118 4.25 8.55 -22.73
N THR A 119 4.68 7.49 -23.42
CA THR A 119 4.55 7.39 -24.87
C THR A 119 3.11 7.15 -25.33
N MET A 120 2.33 6.36 -24.60
CA MET A 120 1.04 5.85 -25.09
C MET A 120 -0.18 6.43 -24.37
N CYS A 121 -0.01 6.99 -23.16
CA CYS A 121 -1.14 7.31 -22.28
C CYS A 121 -1.16 8.76 -21.78
N ASN A 122 0.00 9.44 -21.74
CA ASN A 122 0.14 10.76 -21.11
C ASN A 122 -0.72 11.86 -21.76
N GLU A 123 -0.90 11.83 -23.08
CA GLU A 123 -1.69 12.87 -23.78
C GLU A 123 -3.12 12.98 -23.21
N CYS A 124 -3.73 11.85 -22.81
CA CYS A 124 -5.07 11.84 -22.23
C CYS A 124 -5.09 11.74 -20.70
N HIS A 125 -4.05 11.19 -20.07
CA HIS A 125 -4.06 10.84 -18.64
C HIS A 125 -3.07 11.62 -17.77
N GLY A 126 -2.18 12.42 -18.36
CA GLY A 126 -1.14 13.13 -17.63
C GLY A 126 -0.07 12.19 -17.08
N LEU A 127 0.34 12.40 -15.82
CA LEU A 127 1.38 11.57 -15.18
C LEU A 127 0.83 10.23 -14.70
N ALA A 128 1.60 9.15 -14.91
CA ALA A 128 1.22 7.81 -14.47
C ALA A 128 0.92 7.73 -12.96
N THR A 129 1.70 8.43 -12.15
CA THR A 129 1.56 8.46 -10.69
C THR A 129 0.27 9.14 -10.25
N GLN A 130 -0.07 10.26 -10.91
CA GLN A 130 -1.34 10.95 -10.68
C GLN A 130 -2.52 10.09 -11.12
N PHE A 131 -2.45 9.52 -12.32
CA PHE A 131 -3.47 8.62 -12.84
C PHE A 131 -3.73 7.45 -11.90
N VAL A 132 -2.68 6.76 -11.42
CA VAL A 132 -2.83 5.64 -10.49
C VAL A 132 -3.42 6.09 -9.16
N ARG A 133 -2.93 7.19 -8.58
CA ARG A 133 -3.41 7.72 -7.31
C ARG A 133 -4.91 8.02 -7.37
N GLU A 134 -5.35 8.69 -8.43
CA GLU A 134 -6.71 9.24 -8.53
C GLU A 134 -7.70 8.25 -9.14
N GLN A 135 -7.29 7.46 -10.13
CA GLN A 135 -8.19 6.71 -11.00
C GLN A 135 -8.14 5.20 -10.79
N ILE A 136 -7.11 4.66 -10.13
CA ILE A 136 -6.93 3.22 -9.96
C ILE A 136 -7.09 2.81 -8.50
N VAL A 137 -7.64 1.62 -8.28
CA VAL A 137 -7.69 0.95 -6.98
C VAL A 137 -7.31 -0.52 -7.15
N SER A 138 -6.49 -1.03 -6.23
CA SER A 138 -6.20 -2.47 -6.14
C SER A 138 -7.25 -3.18 -5.28
N ARG A 139 -7.78 -4.30 -5.77
CA ARG A 139 -8.70 -5.20 -5.04
C ARG A 139 -8.32 -6.63 -5.39
N ASP A 140 -8.09 -7.47 -4.37
CA ASP A 140 -7.74 -8.89 -4.55
C ASP A 140 -6.58 -9.11 -5.55
N GLY A 141 -5.57 -8.22 -5.51
CA GLY A 141 -4.40 -8.27 -6.38
C GLY A 141 -4.63 -7.83 -7.83
N ARG A 142 -5.81 -7.29 -8.16
CA ARG A 142 -6.16 -6.79 -9.50
C ARG A 142 -6.44 -5.30 -9.47
N LEU A 143 -6.16 -4.62 -10.59
CA LEU A 143 -6.42 -3.20 -10.74
C LEU A 143 -7.79 -2.96 -11.36
N TYR A 144 -8.53 -2.05 -10.74
CA TYR A 144 -9.82 -1.58 -11.21
C TYR A 144 -9.82 -0.06 -11.34
N GLY A 145 -10.63 0.45 -12.26
CA GLY A 145 -10.99 1.87 -12.27
C GLY A 145 -11.74 2.20 -10.98
N ARG A 146 -11.26 3.18 -10.23
CA ARG A 146 -11.79 3.58 -8.91
C ARG A 146 -13.29 3.89 -8.98
N TYR A 147 -13.69 4.64 -10.00
CA TYR A 147 -15.07 5.11 -10.17
C TYR A 147 -15.91 4.20 -11.07
N SER A 148 -15.31 3.62 -12.12
CA SER A 148 -16.04 2.78 -13.07
C SER A 148 -16.21 1.34 -12.59
N GLY A 149 -15.33 0.86 -11.71
CA GLY A 149 -15.25 -0.55 -11.32
C GLY A 149 -14.78 -1.49 -12.44
N HIS A 150 -14.42 -0.96 -13.60
CA HIS A 150 -13.93 -1.77 -14.72
C HIS A 150 -12.53 -2.31 -14.45
N ASP A 151 -12.30 -3.56 -14.84
CA ASP A 151 -10.98 -4.17 -14.79
C ASP A 151 -10.02 -3.45 -15.76
N VAL A 152 -8.87 -3.02 -15.25
CA VAL A 152 -7.88 -2.26 -16.03
C VAL A 152 -7.25 -3.13 -17.12
N GLY A 153 -6.96 -4.40 -16.82
CA GLY A 153 -6.39 -5.32 -17.80
C GLY A 153 -7.33 -5.60 -18.97
N VAL A 154 -8.64 -5.67 -18.73
CA VAL A 154 -9.65 -5.76 -19.80
C VAL A 154 -9.72 -4.46 -20.61
N THR A 155 -9.65 -3.30 -19.93
CA THR A 155 -9.68 -1.98 -20.57
C THR A 155 -8.48 -1.77 -21.49
N LEU A 156 -7.27 -2.12 -21.05
CA LEU A 156 -6.03 -1.94 -21.84
C LEU A 156 -6.05 -2.71 -23.17
N ARG A 157 -6.72 -3.88 -23.24
CA ARG A 157 -6.87 -4.63 -24.51
C ARG A 157 -7.76 -3.94 -25.54
N ARG A 158 -8.51 -2.90 -25.14
CA ARG A 158 -9.49 -2.21 -25.97
C ARG A 158 -9.24 -0.71 -26.08
N HIS A 159 -8.23 -0.19 -25.39
CA HIS A 159 -7.96 1.24 -25.26
C HIS A 159 -6.45 1.50 -25.30
N GLY A 160 -6.04 2.64 -25.87
CA GLY A 160 -4.64 3.05 -25.93
C GLY A 160 -3.80 2.37 -27.01
N GLY A 161 -4.39 1.52 -27.85
CA GLY A 161 -3.71 0.93 -29.01
C GLY A 161 -2.53 0.03 -28.67
N LEU A 162 -2.48 -0.51 -27.45
CA LEU A 162 -1.44 -1.43 -26.99
C LEU A 162 -1.66 -2.81 -27.61
N ASP A 163 -0.58 -3.46 -28.05
CA ASP A 163 -0.62 -4.91 -28.29
C ASP A 163 -0.68 -5.70 -26.96
N ASP A 164 -0.79 -7.02 -27.05
CA ASP A 164 -0.93 -7.88 -25.87
C ASP A 164 0.29 -7.83 -24.93
N GLU A 165 1.51 -7.71 -25.48
CA GLU A 165 2.75 -7.63 -24.70
C GLU A 165 2.84 -6.28 -23.97
N GLN A 166 2.57 -5.20 -24.70
CA GLN A 166 2.53 -3.85 -24.17
C GLN A 166 1.44 -3.69 -23.11
N ALA A 167 0.25 -4.28 -23.31
CA ALA A 167 -0.82 -4.27 -22.32
C ALA A 167 -0.42 -5.02 -21.04
N ALA A 168 0.26 -6.17 -21.18
CA ALA A 168 0.78 -6.92 -20.04
C ALA A 168 1.85 -6.13 -19.27
N LEU A 169 2.78 -5.49 -19.99
CA LEU A 169 3.81 -4.63 -19.39
C LEU A 169 3.19 -3.41 -18.69
N MET A 170 2.22 -2.76 -19.34
CA MET A 170 1.51 -1.61 -18.76
C MET A 170 0.81 -1.98 -17.46
N LEU A 171 0.13 -3.13 -17.43
CA LEU A 171 -0.52 -3.60 -16.21
C LEU A 171 0.48 -3.83 -15.07
N GLN A 172 1.66 -4.39 -15.37
CA GLN A 172 2.73 -4.55 -14.39
C GLN A 172 3.25 -3.22 -13.88
N VAL A 173 3.44 -2.23 -14.77
CA VAL A 173 3.86 -0.87 -14.41
C VAL A 173 2.84 -0.20 -13.50
N LEU A 174 1.55 -0.21 -13.87
CA LEU A 174 0.49 0.39 -13.07
C LEU A 174 0.38 -0.29 -11.71
N ALA A 175 0.50 -1.62 -11.65
CA ALA A 175 0.44 -2.36 -10.39
C ALA A 175 1.63 -2.05 -9.49
N ARG A 176 2.82 -1.83 -10.07
CA ARG A 176 3.99 -1.39 -9.32
C ARG A 176 3.79 0.02 -8.78
N ILE A 177 3.37 0.97 -9.62
CA ILE A 177 3.11 2.36 -9.21
C ILE A 177 2.05 2.39 -8.12
N GLU A 178 1.01 1.55 -8.20
CA GLU A 178 -0.04 1.46 -7.18
C GLU A 178 0.54 1.13 -5.80
N ARG A 179 1.48 0.19 -5.73
CA ARG A 179 2.22 -0.13 -4.50
C ARG A 179 3.20 0.96 -4.08
N GLU A 180 3.68 1.80 -5.00
CA GLU A 180 4.58 2.92 -4.69
C GLU A 180 3.81 4.14 -4.13
N VAL A 181 2.56 4.35 -4.56
CA VAL A 181 1.72 5.49 -4.14
C VAL A 181 0.78 5.17 -2.97
N HIS A 182 0.34 3.92 -2.83
CA HIS A 182 -0.50 3.44 -1.72
C HIS A 182 0.23 2.37 -0.91
N ARG A 183 1.43 2.68 -0.41
CA ARG A 183 2.22 1.71 0.36
C ARG A 183 1.47 1.27 1.63
N PRO A 184 1.48 -0.03 1.97
CA PRO A 184 0.86 -0.55 3.19
C PRO A 184 1.63 -0.19 4.46
#